data_AF-A0A6A0H142-F1
#
_entry.id   AF-A0A6A0H142-F1
#
_cell.length_a   1.000
_cell.length_b   1.000
_cell.length_c   1.000
_cell.angle_alpha   90.00
_cell.angle_beta   90.00
_cell.angle_gamma   90.00
#
_symmetry.space_group_name_H-M   'P 1'
#
loop_
_entity.id
_entity.type
_entity.pdbx_description
1 polymer ?
#
loop_
_entity_poly.entity_id
_entity_poly.type
_entity_poly.pdbx_seq_one_letter_code
_entity_poly.pdbx_strand_id
1 'polypeptide(L)'
;MMIACRGKVVLVVNVASNILAFPCNQFGNQEPGTPQEIKEFVKQYNVQFDVFAKVKVNGDDADPLWKFLKKKQGGLLGDFIKWNFTKFVVDKNGVPVSRHSPKTNPIVSTGVMVCHPWRADSLM
;
A
#
# COMPACT_ATOMS: atom_id res chain seq x y z
N MET A 1 -3.97 -1.64 12.95
CA MET A 1 -2.54 -1.31 12.73
C MET A 1 -2.22 -1.37 11.23
N MET A 2 -2.44 -0.29 10.47
CA MET A 2 -1.66 -0.15 9.23
C MET A 2 -0.24 0.03 9.73
N ILE A 3 0.60 -0.94 9.44
CA ILE A 3 1.99 -0.84 9.82
C ILE A 3 2.57 0.22 8.89
N ALA A 4 2.46 1.49 9.31
CA ALA A 4 3.48 2.46 9.03
C ALA A 4 4.73 1.87 9.68
N CYS A 5 5.43 1.08 8.86
CA CYS A 5 6.50 0.18 9.20
C CYS A 5 7.74 1.03 9.51
N ARG A 6 7.69 1.90 10.54
CA ARG A 6 8.78 2.80 10.97
C ARG A 6 9.69 3.25 9.81
N GLY A 7 9.09 3.92 8.83
CA GLY A 7 9.80 4.45 7.66
C GLY A 7 9.80 3.59 6.41
N LYS A 8 9.25 2.35 6.42
CA LYS A 8 9.21 1.44 5.27
C LYS A 8 7.81 1.38 4.63
N VAL A 9 7.80 1.42 3.30
CA VAL A 9 6.70 1.76 2.41
C VAL A 9 5.81 0.57 2.15
N VAL A 10 4.50 0.73 2.31
CA VAL A 10 3.54 -0.25 1.82
C VAL A 10 2.44 0.47 1.07
N LEU A 11 2.27 0.11 -0.20
CA LEU A 11 1.03 0.41 -0.90
C LEU A 11 0.09 -0.78 -0.76
N VAL A 12 -1.18 -0.50 -0.51
CA VAL A 12 -2.17 -1.52 -0.10
C VAL A 12 -3.18 -1.72 -1.22
N VAL A 13 -3.34 -2.96 -1.65
CA VAL A 13 -4.49 -3.41 -2.44
C VAL A 13 -5.40 -4.22 -1.51
N ASN A 14 -6.64 -3.79 -1.33
CA ASN A 14 -7.65 -4.57 -0.60
C ASN A 14 -8.44 -5.38 -1.61
N VAL A 15 -8.38 -6.72 -1.52
CA VAL A 15 -9.18 -7.63 -2.35
C VAL A 15 -10.11 -8.41 -1.43
N ALA A 16 -11.41 -8.08 -1.44
CA ALA A 16 -12.47 -8.86 -0.79
C ALA A 16 -12.13 -9.38 0.63
N SER A 17 -11.46 -8.54 1.46
CA SER A 17 -10.99 -8.77 2.84
C SER A 17 -9.50 -9.13 3.03
N ASN A 18 -8.72 -9.28 1.96
CA ASN A 18 -7.27 -9.46 2.04
C ASN A 18 -6.52 -8.15 1.79
N ILE A 19 -5.47 -7.92 2.58
CA ILE A 19 -4.53 -6.81 2.36
C ILE A 19 -3.31 -7.38 1.61
N LEU A 20 -2.99 -6.76 0.48
CA LEU A 20 -1.77 -7.05 -0.27
C LEU A 20 -0.84 -5.84 -0.15
N ALA A 21 0.36 -6.06 0.37
CA ALA A 21 1.34 -5.03 0.69
C ALA A 21 2.51 -5.07 -0.31
N PHE A 22 2.76 -3.95 -0.98
CA PHE A 22 3.82 -3.82 -1.97
C PHE A 22 4.87 -2.79 -1.52
N PRO A 23 6.10 -3.23 -1.16
CA PRO A 23 7.22 -2.34 -0.87
C PRO A 23 7.62 -1.50 -2.08
N CYS A 24 7.98 -0.23 -1.88
CA CYS A 24 8.38 0.68 -2.95
C CYS A 24 9.36 1.75 -2.48
N ASN A 25 10.43 2.01 -3.23
CA ASN A 25 11.46 2.99 -2.84
C ASN A 25 11.40 4.33 -3.59
N GLN A 26 10.37 4.58 -4.38
CA GLN A 26 10.29 5.76 -5.26
C GLN A 26 9.99 7.08 -4.51
N PHE A 27 9.76 7.02 -3.20
CA PHE A 27 9.26 8.14 -2.41
C PHE A 27 10.22 8.43 -1.24
N GLY A 28 11.10 9.40 -1.42
CA GLY A 28 12.06 9.83 -0.39
C GLY A 28 13.06 8.76 0.05
N ASN A 29 13.31 7.73 -0.77
CA ASN A 29 14.17 6.59 -0.45
C ASN A 29 13.83 5.89 0.88
N GLN A 30 12.54 5.82 1.20
CA GLN A 30 12.02 5.27 2.47
C GLN A 30 12.06 3.73 2.54
N GLU A 31 12.26 3.04 1.42
CA GLU A 31 12.41 1.57 1.38
C GLU A 31 13.75 1.16 0.74
N PRO A 32 14.91 1.53 1.30
CA PRO A 32 16.20 1.30 0.66
C PRO A 32 16.65 -0.17 0.71
N GLY A 33 16.14 -0.94 1.68
CA GLY A 33 16.63 -2.28 1.99
C GLY A 33 16.40 -3.32 0.88
N THR A 34 17.20 -4.38 0.89
CA THR A 34 17.08 -5.54 0.01
C THR A 34 15.79 -6.33 0.27
N PRO A 35 15.34 -7.19 -0.68
CA PRO A 35 14.17 -8.04 -0.45
C PRO A 35 14.28 -8.89 0.83
N GLN A 36 15.47 -9.36 1.17
CA GLN A 36 15.75 -10.14 2.38
C GLN A 36 15.56 -9.28 3.64
N GLU A 37 16.15 -8.09 3.68
CA GLU A 37 16.02 -7.15 4.81
C GLU A 37 14.57 -6.71 5.01
N ILE A 38 13.80 -6.54 3.92
CA ILE A 38 12.37 -6.23 3.99
C ILE A 38 11.61 -7.40 4.61
N LYS A 39 11.89 -8.63 4.16
CA LYS A 39 11.25 -9.85 4.69
C LYS A 39 11.54 -10.04 6.18
N GLU A 40 12.78 -9.85 6.59
CA GLU A 40 13.18 -9.95 8.00
C GLU A 40 12.52 -8.88 8.86
N PHE A 41 12.49 -7.64 8.37
CA PHE A 41 11.82 -6.55 9.06
C PHE A 41 10.32 -6.82 9.25
N VAL A 42 9.62 -7.30 8.22
CA VAL A 42 8.20 -7.63 8.30
C VAL A 42 7.91 -8.72 9.33
N LYS A 43 8.78 -9.73 9.45
CA LYS A 43 8.63 -10.81 10.46
C LYS A 43 8.55 -10.28 11.89
N GLN A 44 9.23 -9.16 12.20
CA GLN A 44 9.24 -8.56 13.54
C GLN A 44 7.87 -8.05 13.98
N TYR A 45 6.96 -7.76 13.04
CA TYR A 45 5.64 -7.20 13.31
C TYR A 45 4.50 -8.23 13.29
N ASN A 46 4.80 -9.51 13.06
CA ASN A 46 3.84 -10.61 13.02
C ASN A 46 2.59 -10.30 12.17
N VAL A 47 2.82 -9.74 10.97
CA VAL A 47 1.75 -9.27 10.08
C VAL A 47 0.90 -10.44 9.59
N GLN A 48 -0.40 -10.23 9.47
CA GLN A 48 -1.37 -11.26 9.03
C GLN A 48 -1.82 -11.07 7.57
N PHE A 49 -1.04 -10.33 6.80
CA PHE A 49 -1.35 -9.97 5.42
C PHE A 49 -0.15 -10.23 4.52
N ASP A 50 -0.42 -10.41 3.22
CA ASP A 50 0.62 -10.78 2.26
C ASP A 50 1.50 -9.59 1.94
N VAL A 51 2.82 -9.77 2.09
CA VAL A 51 3.83 -8.78 1.65
C VAL A 51 4.58 -9.34 0.46
N PHE A 52 4.56 -8.59 -0.65
CA PHE A 52 5.17 -8.97 -1.92
C PHE A 52 6.58 -8.41 -2.09
N ALA A 53 7.23 -8.78 -3.19
CA ALA A 53 8.50 -8.19 -3.59
C ALA A 53 8.38 -6.67 -3.81
N LYS A 54 9.52 -5.97 -3.69
CA LYS A 54 9.60 -4.53 -3.98
C LYS A 54 9.26 -4.27 -5.45
N VAL A 55 8.45 -3.24 -5.69
CA VAL A 55 8.00 -2.85 -7.02
C VAL A 55 8.23 -1.35 -7.28
N LYS A 56 8.24 -0.99 -8.57
CA LYS A 56 8.03 0.38 -9.02
C LYS A 56 6.56 0.56 -9.38
N VAL A 57 6.00 1.71 -9.02
CA VAL A 57 4.58 2.04 -9.18
C VAL A 57 4.36 3.23 -10.09
N ASN A 58 5.43 3.98 -10.36
CA ASN A 58 5.48 5.11 -11.26
C ASN A 58 6.60 4.91 -12.29
N GLY A 59 6.49 5.62 -13.42
CA GLY A 59 7.45 5.51 -14.53
C GLY A 59 7.11 4.37 -15.51
N ASP A 60 7.94 4.26 -16.56
CA ASP A 60 7.76 3.29 -17.64
C ASP A 60 8.00 1.85 -17.19
N ASP A 61 8.80 1.67 -16.15
CA ASP A 61 9.11 0.39 -15.52
C ASP A 61 8.18 0.08 -14.33
N ALA A 62 7.09 0.85 -14.17
CA ALA A 62 6.08 0.51 -13.20
C ALA A 62 5.49 -0.88 -13.48
N ASP A 63 5.29 -1.64 -12.42
CA ASP A 63 4.68 -2.95 -12.47
C ASP A 63 3.28 -2.89 -13.15
N PRO A 64 2.93 -3.86 -14.00
CA PRO A 64 1.67 -3.85 -14.77
C PRO A 64 0.42 -3.67 -13.90
N LEU A 65 0.39 -4.23 -12.69
CA LEU A 65 -0.71 -4.05 -11.75
C LEU A 65 -0.89 -2.58 -11.40
N TRP A 66 0.20 -1.88 -11.10
CA TRP A 66 0.17 -0.46 -10.73
C TRP A 66 -0.22 0.43 -11.89
N LYS A 67 0.23 0.12 -13.12
CA LYS A 67 -0.25 0.81 -14.33
C LYS A 67 -1.76 0.64 -14.50
N PHE A 68 -2.27 -0.58 -14.32
CA PHE A 68 -3.70 -0.87 -14.42
C PHE A 68 -4.52 -0.13 -13.36
N LEU A 69 -4.12 -0.23 -12.08
CA LEU A 69 -4.81 0.40 -10.95
C LEU A 69 -4.88 1.94 -11.12
N LYS A 70 -3.75 2.56 -11.45
CA LYS A 70 -3.68 3.99 -11.74
C LYS A 70 -4.58 4.39 -12.90
N LYS A 71 -4.56 3.64 -14.00
CA LYS A 71 -5.42 3.92 -15.17
C LYS A 71 -6.91 3.82 -14.84
N LYS A 72 -7.31 2.84 -14.00
CA LYS A 72 -8.72 2.63 -13.64
C LYS A 72 -9.23 3.59 -12.56
N GLN A 73 -8.37 4.01 -11.64
CA GLN A 73 -8.72 4.81 -10.47
C GLN A 73 -7.85 6.08 -10.39
N GLY A 74 -7.55 6.65 -11.55
CA GLY A 74 -6.82 7.92 -11.70
C GLY A 74 -7.74 9.12 -11.49
N GLY A 75 -7.16 10.28 -11.20
CA GLY A 75 -7.90 11.54 -11.12
C GLY A 75 -7.85 12.32 -12.43
N LEU A 76 -8.66 13.38 -12.52
CA LEU A 76 -8.66 14.28 -13.68
C LEU A 76 -7.30 14.96 -13.94
N LEU A 77 -6.49 15.14 -12.89
CA LEU A 77 -5.17 15.77 -12.95
C LEU A 77 -4.02 14.76 -12.98
N GLY A 78 -4.28 13.57 -13.50
CA GLY A 78 -3.30 12.49 -13.65
C GLY A 78 -3.49 11.33 -12.67
N ASP A 79 -2.76 10.25 -12.93
CA ASP A 79 -2.92 8.98 -12.22
C ASP A 79 -1.72 8.62 -11.33
N PHE A 80 -0.65 9.41 -11.36
CA PHE A 80 0.60 9.18 -10.64
C PHE A 80 0.40 8.94 -9.14
N ILE A 81 1.11 7.97 -8.56
CA ILE A 81 1.11 7.75 -7.10
C ILE A 81 1.95 8.84 -6.47
N LYS A 82 1.35 9.74 -5.69
CA LYS A 82 2.06 10.92 -5.15
C LYS A 82 2.99 10.57 -3.99
N TRP A 83 2.63 9.58 -3.17
CA TRP A 83 3.37 9.25 -1.96
C TRP A 83 3.04 7.85 -1.44
N ASN A 84 3.82 7.41 -0.45
CA ASN A 84 3.65 6.17 0.31
C ASN A 84 2.25 6.03 0.92
N PHE A 85 1.79 4.80 1.10
CA PHE A 85 0.46 4.49 1.67
C PHE A 85 -0.72 4.97 0.82
N THR A 86 -0.57 5.15 -0.49
CA THR A 86 -1.74 5.17 -1.37
C THR A 86 -2.40 3.79 -1.37
N LYS A 87 -3.73 3.73 -1.27
CA LYS A 87 -4.49 2.47 -1.23
C LYS A 87 -5.43 2.36 -2.42
N PHE A 88 -5.59 1.14 -2.94
CA PHE A 88 -6.63 0.80 -3.91
C PHE A 88 -7.55 -0.24 -3.28
N VAL A 89 -8.86 -0.07 -3.45
CA VAL A 89 -9.84 -1.08 -3.11
C VAL A 89 -10.24 -1.77 -4.40
N VAL A 90 -10.19 -3.10 -4.38
CA VAL A 90 -10.52 -3.99 -5.47
C VAL A 90 -11.64 -4.91 -4.99
N ASP A 91 -12.71 -5.00 -5.76
CA ASP A 91 -13.82 -5.88 -5.41
C ASP A 91 -13.47 -7.37 -5.62
N LYS A 92 -14.38 -8.26 -5.25
CA LYS A 92 -14.22 -9.71 -5.40
C LYS A 92 -14.08 -10.19 -6.85
N ASN A 93 -14.43 -9.35 -7.83
CA ASN A 93 -14.32 -9.65 -9.25
C ASN A 93 -12.99 -9.13 -9.82
N GLY A 94 -12.10 -8.57 -8.98
CA GLY A 94 -10.84 -7.98 -9.42
C GLY A 94 -10.98 -6.59 -10.01
N VAL A 95 -12.11 -5.91 -9.83
CA VAL A 95 -12.36 -4.58 -10.37
C VAL A 95 -11.92 -3.52 -9.35
N PRO A 96 -11.01 -2.59 -9.70
CA PRO A 96 -10.66 -1.48 -8.83
C PRO A 96 -11.87 -0.55 -8.67
N VAL A 97 -12.32 -0.33 -7.43
CA VAL A 97 -13.52 0.44 -7.11
C VAL A 97 -13.24 1.79 -6.46
N SER A 98 -12.09 1.94 -5.79
CA SER A 98 -11.69 3.22 -5.22
C SER A 98 -10.17 3.36 -5.06
N ARG A 99 -9.72 4.61 -4.93
CA ARG A 99 -8.36 4.98 -4.56
C ARG A 99 -8.38 5.96 -3.38
N HIS A 100 -7.52 5.72 -2.40
CA HIS A 100 -7.44 6.51 -1.18
C HIS A 100 -6.04 7.07 -0.95
N SER A 101 -6.01 8.29 -0.41
CA SER A 101 -4.78 9.01 -0.12
C SER A 101 -4.00 8.40 1.06
N PRO A 102 -2.72 8.76 1.24
CA PRO A 102 -1.92 8.37 2.40
C PRO A 102 -2.60 8.65 3.75
N LYS A 103 -3.29 9.80 3.86
CA LYS A 103 -3.94 10.26 5.09
C LYS A 103 -5.29 9.61 5.37
N THR A 104 -5.86 8.89 4.42
CA THR A 104 -7.16 8.23 4.60
C THR A 104 -7.02 7.07 5.59
N ASN A 105 -7.88 7.07 6.62
CA ASN A 105 -7.90 6.03 7.65
C ASN A 105 -8.29 4.68 7.02
N PRO A 106 -7.46 3.64 7.18
CA PRO A 106 -7.70 2.32 6.60
C PRO A 106 -8.96 1.63 7.16
N ILE A 107 -9.34 1.93 8.41
CA ILE A 107 -10.51 1.31 9.07
C ILE A 107 -11.80 1.72 8.35
N VAL A 108 -11.88 2.99 7.94
CA VAL A 108 -13.07 3.54 7.27
C VAL A 108 -13.16 3.07 5.82
N SER A 109 -12.02 2.84 5.15
CA SER A 109 -11.99 2.47 3.73
C SER A 109 -12.08 0.96 3.45
N THR A 110 -11.96 0.09 4.46
CA THR A 110 -11.84 -1.35 4.25
C THR A 110 -13.00 -2.17 4.79
N GLY A 111 -13.81 -1.64 5.72
CA GLY A 111 -14.77 -2.48 6.46
C GLY A 111 -14.11 -3.60 7.27
N VAL A 112 -12.77 -3.63 7.33
CA VAL A 112 -11.99 -4.62 8.08
C VAL A 112 -11.68 -4.02 9.44
N MET A 113 -12.36 -4.55 10.44
CA MET A 113 -12.02 -4.33 11.85
C MET A 113 -10.69 -5.02 12.13
N VAL A 114 -9.58 -4.29 11.98
CA VAL A 114 -8.28 -4.78 12.47
C VAL A 114 -8.34 -4.73 13.99
N CYS A 115 -8.21 -5.88 14.68
CA CYS A 115 -8.46 -6.05 16.12
C CYS A 115 -7.64 -5.17 17.10
N HIS A 116 -6.93 -4.13 16.68
CA HIS A 116 -6.27 -3.17 17.57
C HIS A 116 -6.38 -1.73 17.05
N PRO A 117 -6.60 -0.75 17.95
CA PRO A 117 -6.87 0.64 17.58
C PRO A 117 -5.78 1.22 16.67
N TRP A 118 -6.23 1.90 15.62
CA TRP A 118 -5.37 2.73 14.79
C TRP A 118 -4.79 3.87 15.66
N ARG A 119 -3.46 3.97 15.73
CA ARG A 119 -2.74 5.06 16.39
C ARG A 119 -2.29 6.08 15.34
N ALA A 120 -2.90 7.27 15.39
CA ALA A 120 -2.68 8.39 14.47
C ALA A 120 -1.30 9.05 14.62
N ASP A 121 -0.64 8.78 15.75
CA ASP A 121 0.52 9.45 16.31
C ASP A 121 1.87 9.07 15.67
N SER A 122 1.87 8.20 14.65
CA SER A 122 3.10 7.69 14.00
C SER A 122 3.41 8.32 12.63
N LEU A 123 2.74 9.41 12.25
CA LEU A 123 2.89 10.08 10.95
C LEU A 123 3.55 11.45 11.03
N MET A 124 4.26 11.76 12.12
CA MET A 124 5.20 12.89 12.20
C MET A 124 6.63 12.38 12.08
#